data_AF-A0A532ULE5-F1
#
_entry.id   AF-A0A532ULE5-F1
#
_cell.length_a   1.000
_cell.length_b   1.000
_cell.length_c   1.000
_cell.angle_alpha   90.00
_cell.angle_beta   90.00
_cell.angle_gamma   90.00
#
_symmetry.space_group_name_H-M   'P 1'
#
loop_
_entity.id
_entity.type
_entity.pdbx_description
1 polymer ?
#
loop_
_entity_poly.entity_id
_entity_poly.type
_entity_poly.pdbx_seq_one_letter_code
_entity_poly.pdbx_strand_id
1 'polypeptide(L)'
;MKAKRRLRFLAPAVALVLVGLVVLIPRRHEQLYKVTVLPSLGVWHTRPEAVNDRGQVAGIADVATIGRFHLFIWDSDTGMRDLGLSGGGLIYINNAGQIAGTMTDPNGNKQAFFWNPKDGKQMLGTLSGTESFAKALNNRGQVVGFSRRVRGRPEAFIWDKTNGMRSLTPDERQVWTGKSDQRCRSDYRLYRDRDRLLPPELVTVLLGLDRSGCYTRNTIAIS
;
A
#
# COMPACT_ATOMS: atom_id res chain seq x y z
N MET A 1 -68.07 -34.61 -54.18
CA MET A 1 -68.92 -33.43 -54.48
C MET A 1 -68.59 -32.32 -53.49
N LYS A 2 -68.75 -31.07 -53.94
CA LYS A 2 -68.17 -29.82 -53.40
C LYS A 2 -68.74 -29.38 -52.04
N ALA A 3 -67.90 -28.73 -51.22
CA ALA A 3 -68.26 -27.53 -50.45
C ALA A 3 -66.99 -26.78 -49.98
N LYS A 4 -66.46 -25.88 -50.83
CA LYS A 4 -66.42 -24.42 -50.65
C LYS A 4 -65.84 -23.90 -49.31
N ARG A 5 -64.64 -23.32 -49.43
CA ARG A 5 -63.94 -22.41 -48.50
C ARG A 5 -64.86 -21.36 -47.87
N ARG A 6 -64.63 -21.03 -46.60
CA ARG A 6 -64.77 -19.66 -46.09
C ARG A 6 -63.46 -19.22 -45.45
N LEU A 7 -62.81 -18.28 -46.14
CA LEU A 7 -61.66 -17.53 -45.67
C LEU A 7 -62.15 -16.61 -44.53
N ARG A 8 -61.61 -16.76 -43.31
CA ARG A 8 -61.76 -15.78 -42.24
C ARG A 8 -60.40 -15.15 -41.99
N PHE A 9 -60.31 -13.86 -42.28
CA PHE A 9 -59.21 -13.00 -41.85
C PHE A 9 -59.27 -12.85 -40.33
N LEU A 10 -58.16 -13.12 -39.64
CA LEU A 10 -57.93 -12.78 -38.23
C LEU A 10 -56.48 -12.29 -38.11
N ALA A 11 -56.28 -10.98 -38.26
CA ALA A 11 -55.21 -10.24 -37.58
C ALA A 11 -55.84 -9.64 -36.30
N PRO A 12 -55.14 -9.37 -35.17
CA PRO A 12 -53.71 -9.41 -34.87
C PRO A 12 -53.42 -10.03 -33.47
N ALA A 13 -53.20 -11.34 -33.34
CA ALA A 13 -52.92 -11.94 -32.02
C ALA A 13 -51.43 -11.93 -31.63
N VAL A 14 -50.52 -11.60 -32.56
CA VAL A 14 -49.07 -11.76 -32.37
C VAL A 14 -48.41 -10.57 -31.66
N ALA A 15 -49.03 -9.38 -31.66
CA ALA A 15 -48.40 -8.17 -31.10
C ALA A 15 -48.49 -8.05 -29.56
N LEU A 16 -49.44 -8.74 -28.91
CA LEU A 16 -49.68 -8.60 -27.45
C LEU A 16 -48.83 -9.54 -26.57
N VAL A 17 -48.15 -10.53 -27.16
CA VAL A 17 -47.30 -11.46 -26.40
C VAL A 17 -45.90 -10.89 -26.13
N LEU A 18 -45.39 -9.97 -26.97
CA LEU A 18 -44.05 -9.40 -26.82
C LEU A 18 -43.95 -8.30 -25.77
N VAL A 19 -45.02 -7.57 -25.49
CA VAL A 19 -45.02 -6.50 -24.47
C VAL A 19 -45.11 -7.08 -23.04
N GLY A 20 -45.75 -8.25 -22.88
CA GLY A 20 -45.81 -8.95 -21.59
C GLY A 20 -44.54 -9.72 -21.22
N LEU A 21 -43.73 -10.14 -22.20
CA LEU A 21 -42.50 -10.92 -21.95
C LEU A 21 -41.34 -10.07 -21.38
N VAL A 22 -41.35 -8.76 -21.63
CA VAL A 22 -40.31 -7.83 -21.13
C VAL A 22 -40.44 -7.56 -19.62
N VAL A 23 -41.60 -7.82 -19.03
CA VAL A 23 -41.89 -7.54 -17.60
C VAL A 23 -41.59 -8.75 -16.69
N LEU A 24 -41.32 -9.93 -17.25
CA LEU A 24 -41.05 -11.17 -16.50
C LEU A 24 -39.56 -11.58 -16.48
N ILE A 25 -38.66 -10.78 -17.04
CA ILE A 25 -37.23 -10.99 -16.81
C ILE A 25 -36.94 -10.52 -15.38
N PRO A 26 -36.65 -11.41 -14.40
CA PRO A 26 -36.23 -10.96 -13.10
C PRO A 26 -35.01 -10.07 -13.32
N ARG A 27 -35.11 -8.79 -12.94
CA ARG A 27 -33.94 -7.93 -12.84
C ARG A 27 -33.04 -8.60 -11.82
N ARG A 28 -32.03 -9.34 -12.27
CA ARG A 28 -30.93 -9.72 -11.39
C ARG A 28 -30.38 -8.40 -10.92
N HIS A 29 -30.59 -8.08 -9.64
CA HIS A 29 -29.82 -7.03 -9.01
C HIS A 29 -28.36 -7.48 -9.12
N GLU A 30 -27.63 -6.88 -10.03
CA GLU A 30 -26.19 -7.04 -10.10
C GLU A 30 -25.66 -6.43 -8.80
N GLN A 31 -25.18 -7.28 -7.90
CA GLN A 31 -24.64 -6.81 -6.64
C GLN A 31 -23.33 -6.07 -6.95
N LEU A 32 -23.42 -4.74 -7.07
CA LEU A 32 -22.29 -3.89 -7.41
C LEU A 32 -21.25 -3.80 -6.28
N TYR A 33 -21.67 -4.05 -5.04
CA TYR A 33 -20.79 -3.98 -3.88
C TYR A 33 -21.22 -4.95 -2.77
N LYS A 34 -20.23 -5.37 -1.97
CA LYS A 34 -20.43 -6.10 -0.72
C LYS A 34 -19.88 -5.26 0.41
N VAL A 35 -20.72 -4.92 1.38
CA VAL A 35 -20.28 -4.26 2.62
C VAL A 35 -19.84 -5.34 3.59
N THR A 36 -18.59 -5.27 4.02
CA THR A 36 -18.06 -6.14 5.09
C THR A 36 -17.74 -5.28 6.29
N VAL A 37 -18.37 -5.59 7.43
CA VAL A 37 -18.02 -4.95 8.70
C VAL A 37 -16.87 -5.75 9.30
N LEU A 38 -15.73 -5.08 9.48
CA LEU A 38 -14.56 -5.71 10.09
C LEU A 38 -14.79 -5.88 11.61
N PRO A 39 -14.34 -6.98 12.21
CA PRO A 39 -14.32 -7.11 13.66
C PRO A 39 -13.27 -6.17 14.26
N SER A 40 -13.31 -6.00 15.58
CA SER A 40 -12.35 -5.20 16.33
C SER A 40 -11.31 -6.06 17.03
N LEU A 41 -10.06 -5.57 17.14
CA LEU A 41 -9.04 -6.14 18.05
C LEU A 41 -9.29 -5.78 19.52
N GLY A 42 -10.25 -4.90 19.79
CA GLY A 42 -10.53 -4.36 21.11
C GLY A 42 -11.87 -3.62 21.17
N VAL A 43 -11.92 -2.59 22.01
CA VAL A 43 -13.19 -2.02 22.49
C VAL A 43 -13.80 -0.94 21.61
N TRP A 44 -12.99 -0.10 20.94
CA TRP A 44 -13.50 1.17 20.38
C TRP A 44 -13.66 1.16 18.86
N HIS A 45 -12.57 1.30 18.09
CA HIS A 45 -12.69 1.43 16.64
C HIS A 45 -11.64 0.61 15.88
N THR A 46 -12.03 0.18 14.68
CA THR A 46 -11.14 -0.36 13.66
C THR A 46 -11.14 0.59 12.48
N ARG A 47 -9.94 0.98 12.05
CA ARG A 47 -9.71 1.88 10.92
C ARG A 47 -8.94 1.13 9.84
N PRO A 48 -9.63 0.64 8.80
CA PRO A 48 -8.95 0.11 7.62
C PRO A 48 -8.20 1.26 6.93
N GLU A 49 -6.92 1.07 6.61
CA GLU A 49 -6.07 2.09 6.00
C GLU A 49 -5.54 1.67 4.62
N ALA A 50 -5.48 0.37 4.33
CA ALA A 50 -5.07 -0.15 3.04
C ALA A 50 -5.78 -1.46 2.71
N VAL A 51 -6.00 -1.72 1.42
CA VAL A 51 -6.59 -2.96 0.89
C VAL A 51 -5.79 -3.41 -0.34
N ASN A 52 -5.59 -4.72 -0.50
CA ASN A 52 -4.95 -5.28 -1.69
C ASN A 52 -5.97 -5.95 -2.65
N ASP A 53 -5.51 -6.40 -3.81
CA ASP A 53 -6.38 -7.00 -4.84
C ASP A 53 -7.00 -8.34 -4.43
N ARG A 54 -6.51 -8.95 -3.34
CA ARG A 54 -7.10 -10.16 -2.74
C ARG A 54 -8.19 -9.84 -1.72
N GLY A 55 -8.50 -8.56 -1.50
CA GLY A 55 -9.47 -8.11 -0.51
C GLY A 55 -8.97 -8.18 0.93
N GLN A 56 -7.66 -8.39 1.14
CA GLN A 56 -7.08 -8.31 2.48
C GLN A 56 -6.95 -6.87 2.90
N VAL A 57 -7.27 -6.59 4.16
CA VAL A 57 -7.33 -5.22 4.68
C VAL A 57 -6.31 -5.06 5.80
N ALA A 58 -5.43 -4.08 5.67
CA ALA A 58 -4.51 -3.66 6.72
C ALA A 58 -4.98 -2.34 7.34
N GLY A 59 -4.73 -2.16 8.64
CA GLY A 59 -5.15 -0.95 9.31
C GLY A 59 -4.71 -0.87 10.76
N ILE A 60 -5.34 0.04 11.49
CA ILE A 60 -5.14 0.18 12.93
C ILE A 60 -6.44 -0.06 13.70
N ALA A 61 -6.33 -0.67 14.88
CA ALA A 61 -7.44 -0.83 15.81
C ALA A 61 -7.06 -0.26 17.18
N ASP A 62 -8.03 0.35 17.84
CA ASP A 62 -7.90 0.75 19.24
C ASP A 62 -7.71 -0.47 20.13
N VAL A 63 -6.85 -0.34 21.13
CA VAL A 63 -6.75 -1.29 22.23
C VAL A 63 -7.27 -0.69 23.53
N ALA A 64 -7.33 -1.48 24.60
CA ALA A 64 -7.86 -1.05 25.89
C ALA A 64 -7.19 0.21 26.46
N THR A 65 -5.93 0.48 26.08
CA THR A 65 -5.21 1.68 26.48
C THR A 65 -5.50 2.84 25.53
N ILE A 66 -6.09 3.92 26.07
CA ILE A 66 -6.40 5.15 25.32
C ILE A 66 -5.15 5.68 24.62
N GLY A 67 -5.31 6.05 23.34
CA GLY A 67 -4.24 6.64 22.53
C GLY A 67 -3.19 5.65 22.02
N ARG A 68 -3.37 4.35 22.27
CA ARG A 68 -2.55 3.29 21.67
C ARG A 68 -3.35 2.52 20.62
N PHE A 69 -2.68 2.26 19.51
CA PHE A 69 -3.27 1.55 18.38
C PHE A 69 -2.43 0.32 18.07
N HIS A 70 -3.09 -0.80 17.79
CA HIS A 70 -2.44 -1.98 17.24
C HIS A 70 -2.67 -2.03 15.72
N LEU A 71 -1.64 -2.46 15.00
CA LEU A 71 -1.72 -2.76 13.58
C LEU A 71 -2.45 -4.09 13.41
N PHE A 72 -3.28 -4.19 12.38
CA PHE A 72 -3.96 -5.44 12.04
C PHE A 72 -3.86 -5.77 10.56
N ILE A 73 -4.03 -7.06 10.26
CA ILE A 73 -4.45 -7.55 8.94
C ILE A 73 -5.73 -8.35 9.10
N TRP A 74 -6.66 -8.15 8.19
CA TRP A 74 -7.88 -8.92 8.04
C TRP A 74 -7.87 -9.67 6.71
N ASP A 75 -8.36 -10.90 6.75
CA ASP A 75 -8.63 -11.75 5.60
C ASP A 75 -9.98 -12.43 5.81
N SER A 76 -10.75 -12.65 4.75
CA SER A 76 -12.07 -13.29 4.86
C SER A 76 -11.99 -14.71 5.40
N ASP A 77 -10.87 -15.39 5.15
CA ASP A 77 -10.70 -16.81 5.43
C ASP A 77 -10.06 -17.02 6.80
N THR A 78 -9.17 -16.11 7.21
CA THR A 78 -8.42 -16.24 8.48
C THR A 78 -8.84 -15.24 9.56
N GLY A 79 -9.70 -14.28 9.25
CA GLY A 79 -10.17 -13.26 10.19
C GLY A 79 -9.13 -12.18 10.50
N MET A 80 -9.34 -11.47 11.63
CA MET A 80 -8.43 -10.42 12.12
C MET A 80 -7.20 -11.03 12.79
N ARG A 81 -6.04 -10.47 12.49
CA ARG A 81 -4.78 -10.76 13.17
C ARG A 81 -4.14 -9.49 13.67
N ASP A 82 -3.78 -9.48 14.95
CA ASP A 82 -2.99 -8.43 15.58
C ASP A 82 -1.51 -8.57 15.21
N LEU A 83 -0.89 -7.47 14.75
CA LEU A 83 0.52 -7.39 14.39
C LEU A 83 1.35 -6.65 15.46
N GLY A 84 0.69 -5.97 16.40
CA GLY A 84 1.23 -5.30 17.56
C GLY A 84 1.17 -3.77 17.49
N LEU A 85 1.82 -3.13 18.46
CA LEU A 85 1.75 -1.68 18.67
C LEU A 85 2.24 -0.85 17.47
N SER A 86 1.34 0.00 16.95
CA SER A 86 1.63 0.95 15.89
C SER A 86 2.60 2.05 16.33
N GLY A 87 3.50 2.44 15.44
CA GLY A 87 4.34 3.63 15.55
C GLY A 87 3.68 4.89 14.98
N GLY A 88 2.46 4.76 14.47
CA GLY A 88 1.76 5.73 13.65
C GLY A 88 2.31 5.79 12.21
N GLY A 89 1.81 6.75 11.44
CA GLY A 89 2.12 6.84 10.01
C GLY A 89 1.22 5.94 9.18
N LEU A 90 1.60 5.76 7.91
CA LEU A 90 0.84 4.96 6.95
C LEU A 90 1.24 3.48 7.01
N ILE A 91 0.32 2.63 6.57
CA ILE A 91 0.50 1.19 6.42
C ILE A 91 0.40 0.84 4.95
N TYR A 92 1.25 -0.08 4.50
CA TYR A 92 1.33 -0.52 3.12
C TYR A 92 1.12 -2.02 3.07
N ILE A 93 0.23 -2.48 2.19
CA ILE A 93 0.01 -3.90 1.92
C ILE A 93 0.19 -4.16 0.43
N ASN A 94 0.86 -5.26 0.08
CA ASN A 94 1.02 -5.70 -1.30
C ASN A 94 0.12 -6.89 -1.63
N ASN A 95 0.08 -7.32 -2.89
CA ASN A 95 -0.78 -8.42 -3.33
C ASN A 95 -0.35 -9.79 -2.82
N ALA A 96 0.88 -9.93 -2.31
CA ALA A 96 1.32 -11.12 -1.57
C ALA A 96 0.83 -11.12 -0.11
N GLY A 97 0.14 -10.07 0.33
CA GLY A 97 -0.33 -9.90 1.71
C GLY A 97 0.79 -9.54 2.67
N GLN A 98 1.93 -9.10 2.16
CA GLN A 98 3.00 -8.59 3.00
C GLN A 98 2.66 -7.17 3.42
N ILE A 99 3.08 -6.79 4.61
CA ILE A 99 2.80 -5.46 5.18
C ILE A 99 4.10 -4.77 5.53
N ALA A 100 4.17 -3.47 5.23
CA ALA A 100 5.19 -2.58 5.76
C ALA A 100 4.54 -1.39 6.45
N GLY A 101 5.22 -0.85 7.45
CA GLY A 101 4.75 0.33 8.17
C GLY A 101 5.75 0.73 9.24
N THR A 102 5.27 1.43 10.26
CA THR A 102 6.09 1.81 11.42
C THR A 102 5.48 1.26 12.69
N MET A 103 6.29 0.65 13.54
CA MET A 103 5.92 0.12 14.86
C MET A 103 6.67 0.83 15.96
N THR A 104 6.15 0.74 17.18
CA THR A 104 6.84 1.19 18.39
C THR A 104 7.55 -0.01 19.02
N ASP A 105 8.87 0.08 19.21
CA ASP A 105 9.66 -0.94 19.92
C ASP A 105 9.44 -0.86 21.46
N PRO A 106 9.94 -1.85 22.25
CA PRO A 106 9.79 -1.83 23.71
C PRO A 106 10.41 -0.62 24.42
N ASN A 107 11.35 0.08 23.76
CA ASN A 107 12.00 1.29 24.29
C ASN A 107 11.26 2.58 23.86
N GLY A 108 10.16 2.46 23.12
CA GLY A 108 9.39 3.59 22.62
C GLY A 108 9.89 4.20 21.31
N ASN A 109 10.90 3.61 20.67
CA ASN A 109 11.40 4.10 19.39
C ASN A 109 10.51 3.65 18.24
N LYS A 110 10.41 4.49 17.21
CA LYS A 110 9.69 4.18 15.98
C LYS A 110 10.60 3.42 15.01
N GLN A 111 10.22 2.21 14.62
CA GLN A 111 10.98 1.36 13.73
C GLN A 111 10.14 0.95 12.54
N ALA A 112 10.71 1.07 11.33
CA ALA A 112 10.14 0.47 10.14
C ALA A 112 10.08 -1.05 10.35
N PHE A 113 8.97 -1.66 9.96
CA PHE A 113 8.80 -3.11 10.06
C PHE A 113 8.31 -3.68 8.73
N PHE A 114 8.52 -4.99 8.60
CA PHE A 114 7.94 -5.81 7.57
C PHE A 114 7.25 -7.01 8.21
N TRP A 115 6.07 -7.36 7.73
CA TRP A 115 5.36 -8.56 8.12
C TRP A 115 5.10 -9.42 6.90
N ASN A 116 5.43 -10.69 7.02
CA ASN A 116 5.15 -11.71 6.02
C ASN A 116 4.19 -12.75 6.62
N PRO A 117 3.14 -13.18 5.90
CA PRO A 117 2.24 -14.23 6.38
C PRO A 117 2.95 -15.51 6.81
N LYS A 118 4.06 -15.87 6.14
CA LYS A 118 4.84 -17.09 6.37
C LYS A 118 5.88 -16.93 7.48
N ASP A 119 6.59 -15.81 7.49
CA ASP A 119 7.75 -15.61 8.39
C ASP A 119 7.40 -14.79 9.65
N GLY A 120 6.23 -14.17 9.68
CA GLY A 120 5.83 -13.26 10.75
C GLY A 120 6.46 -11.87 10.61
N LYS A 121 6.58 -11.19 11.76
CA LYS A 121 7.04 -9.80 11.87
C LYS A 121 8.56 -9.73 11.99
N GLN A 122 9.16 -8.78 11.26
CA GLN A 122 10.55 -8.40 11.34
C GLN A 122 10.68 -6.87 11.44
N MET A 123 11.43 -6.39 12.43
CA MET A 123 11.87 -4.99 12.46
C MET A 123 13.01 -4.82 11.45
N LEU A 124 12.97 -3.76 10.66
CA LEU A 124 13.96 -3.52 9.60
C LEU A 124 15.26 -2.91 10.14
N GLY A 125 15.23 -2.39 11.37
CA GLY A 125 16.34 -1.69 11.99
C GLY A 125 16.49 -0.27 11.46
N THR A 126 17.71 0.26 11.58
CA THR A 126 18.08 1.60 11.15
C THR A 126 19.40 1.54 10.37
N LEU A 127 19.62 2.48 9.45
CA LEU A 127 20.94 2.70 8.85
C LEU A 127 21.91 3.32 9.84
N SER A 128 21.37 4.22 10.67
CA SER A 128 22.02 4.76 11.86
C SER A 128 20.95 5.40 12.76
N GLY A 129 21.30 5.68 14.01
CA GLY A 129 20.36 6.23 15.00
C GLY A 129 19.32 5.23 15.45
N THR A 130 18.22 5.74 16.04
CA THR A 130 17.24 4.93 16.77
C THR A 130 15.87 4.84 16.13
N GLU A 131 15.60 5.57 15.05
CA GLU A 131 14.29 5.55 14.39
C GLU A 131 14.36 5.28 12.88
N SER A 132 13.37 4.57 12.36
CA SER A 132 13.15 4.38 10.93
C SER A 132 11.66 4.36 10.61
N PHE A 133 11.30 4.73 9.37
CA PHE A 133 9.92 4.91 8.92
C PHE A 133 9.75 4.34 7.51
N ALA A 134 8.84 3.39 7.34
CA ALA A 134 8.44 2.91 6.01
C ALA A 134 7.60 3.98 5.28
N LYS A 135 7.79 4.09 3.96
CA LYS A 135 7.09 5.03 3.08
C LYS A 135 6.43 4.37 1.87
N ALA A 136 6.84 3.16 1.50
CA ALA A 136 6.14 2.33 0.53
C ALA A 136 6.63 0.88 0.57
N LEU A 137 5.83 0.00 -0.02
CA LEU A 137 6.09 -1.43 -0.23
C LEU A 137 5.64 -1.79 -1.65
N ASN A 138 6.47 -2.50 -2.40
CA ASN A 138 6.07 -3.04 -3.71
C ASN A 138 5.72 -4.55 -3.64
N ASN A 139 5.25 -5.08 -4.77
CA ASN A 139 4.89 -6.49 -4.91
C ASN A 139 6.09 -7.47 -4.88
N ARG A 140 7.33 -6.97 -4.92
CA ARG A 140 8.54 -7.79 -4.72
C ARG A 140 8.94 -7.93 -3.25
N GLY A 141 8.19 -7.32 -2.33
CA GLY A 141 8.51 -7.36 -0.90
C GLY A 141 9.61 -6.37 -0.51
N GLN A 142 9.87 -5.35 -1.34
CA GLN A 142 10.87 -4.33 -1.07
C GLN A 142 10.22 -3.13 -0.39
N VAL A 143 10.84 -2.66 0.69
CA VAL A 143 10.36 -1.53 1.49
C VAL A 143 11.29 -0.35 1.28
N VAL A 144 10.74 0.83 1.02
CA VAL A 144 11.50 2.08 0.99
C VAL A 144 11.04 3.01 2.09
N GLY A 145 11.94 3.86 2.57
CA GLY A 145 11.65 4.73 3.70
C GLY A 145 12.81 5.61 4.10
N PHE A 146 12.75 6.13 5.32
CA PHE A 146 13.82 6.96 5.90
C PHE A 146 14.27 6.43 7.27
N SER A 147 15.58 6.48 7.52
CA SER A 147 16.21 6.22 8.82
C SER A 147 16.66 7.55 9.43
N ARG A 148 16.29 7.86 10.67
CA ARG A 148 16.77 9.05 11.38
C ARG A 148 18.14 8.80 11.98
N ARG A 149 19.10 9.62 11.56
CA ARG A 149 20.43 9.67 12.14
C ARG A 149 20.44 10.35 13.51
N VAL A 150 21.40 9.98 14.37
CA VAL A 150 21.64 10.67 15.67
C VAL A 150 22.00 12.15 15.45
N ARG A 151 22.78 12.42 14.40
CA ARG A 151 23.13 13.76 13.94
C ARG A 151 23.00 13.83 12.43
N GLY A 152 22.54 14.96 11.92
CA GLY A 152 22.33 15.17 10.48
C GLY A 152 20.93 14.81 10.00
N ARG A 153 20.80 14.62 8.70
CA ARG A 153 19.51 14.46 8.01
C ARG A 153 19.07 13.00 7.98
N PRO A 154 17.75 12.72 7.97
CA PRO A 154 17.26 11.37 7.72
C PRO A 154 17.79 10.84 6.39
N GLU A 155 18.12 9.56 6.37
CA GLU A 155 18.72 8.88 5.23
C GLU A 155 17.68 7.99 4.55
N ALA A 156 17.54 8.11 3.23
CA ALA A 156 16.66 7.25 2.47
C ALA A 156 17.21 5.82 2.44
N PHE A 157 16.34 4.83 2.61
CA PHE A 157 16.71 3.42 2.55
C PHE A 157 15.83 2.64 1.58
N ILE A 158 16.40 1.54 1.08
CA ILE A 158 15.67 0.39 0.55
C ILE A 158 15.99 -0.81 1.43
N TRP A 159 15.00 -1.64 1.68
CA TRP A 159 15.13 -2.90 2.38
C TRP A 159 14.50 -4.01 1.54
N ASP A 160 15.16 -5.16 1.54
CA ASP A 160 14.61 -6.42 1.06
C ASP A 160 15.10 -7.56 1.95
N LYS A 161 14.39 -8.69 1.95
CA LYS A 161 14.69 -9.81 2.85
C LYS A 161 16.11 -10.37 2.65
N THR A 162 16.65 -10.27 1.43
CA THR A 162 17.94 -10.84 1.07
C THR A 162 19.10 -9.95 1.51
N ASN A 163 18.99 -8.64 1.27
CA ASN A 163 20.10 -7.69 1.42
C ASN A 163 20.00 -6.83 2.68
N GLY A 164 18.89 -6.91 3.42
CA GLY A 164 18.65 -6.05 4.57
C GLY A 164 18.49 -4.58 4.19
N MET A 165 18.61 -3.69 5.19
CA MET A 165 18.43 -2.25 4.99
C MET A 165 19.71 -1.65 4.39
N ARG A 166 19.56 -0.96 3.27
CA ARG A 166 20.66 -0.32 2.53
C ARG A 166 20.34 1.13 2.24
N SER A 167 21.36 1.97 2.29
CA SER A 167 21.22 3.37 1.93
C SER A 167 20.94 3.51 0.44
N LEU A 168 19.96 4.35 0.11
CA LEU A 168 19.74 4.86 -1.24
C LEU A 168 20.46 6.19 -1.47
N THR A 169 21.17 6.69 -0.45
CA THR A 169 21.96 7.92 -0.57
C THR A 169 23.32 7.56 -1.18
N PRO A 170 23.71 8.11 -2.35
CA PRO A 170 24.99 7.77 -2.97
C PRO A 170 26.19 8.09 -2.07
N ASP A 171 27.24 7.27 -2.15
CA ASP A 171 28.51 7.47 -1.44
C ASP A 171 29.23 8.75 -1.93
N GLU A 172 29.64 9.61 -1.00
CA GLU A 172 30.36 10.86 -1.26
C GLU A 172 31.73 10.65 -1.94
N ARG A 173 32.25 9.41 -1.97
CA ARG A 173 33.55 9.07 -2.58
C ARG A 173 33.50 8.80 -4.09
N GLN A 174 32.32 8.85 -4.72
CA GLN A 174 32.10 8.55 -6.15
C GLN A 174 31.79 9.82 -6.98
N VAL A 175 32.29 10.98 -6.54
CA VAL A 175 31.81 12.31 -6.96
C VAL A 175 32.78 13.00 -7.93
N TRP A 176 32.29 13.33 -9.14
CA TRP A 176 32.98 14.26 -10.05
C TRP A 176 32.65 15.71 -9.68
N THR A 177 33.65 16.58 -9.73
CA THR A 177 33.62 17.97 -9.28
C THR A 177 32.77 18.87 -10.18
N GLY A 178 31.62 19.30 -9.67
CA GLY A 178 30.86 20.46 -10.16
C GLY A 178 30.28 21.18 -8.94
N LYS A 179 30.53 22.49 -8.83
CA LYS A 179 30.33 23.30 -7.61
C LYS A 179 29.00 23.01 -6.90
N SER A 180 29.10 22.72 -5.60
CA SER A 180 27.99 22.59 -4.67
C SER A 180 27.03 23.78 -4.76
N ASP A 181 25.74 23.55 -5.00
CA ASP A 181 24.73 24.60 -4.87
C ASP A 181 24.47 24.89 -3.38
N GLN A 182 24.97 26.02 -2.89
CA GLN A 182 24.82 26.49 -1.50
C GLN A 182 23.37 26.88 -1.12
N ARG A 183 22.41 26.84 -2.06
CA ARG A 183 21.02 27.23 -1.80
C ARG A 183 20.23 26.21 -1.00
N CYS A 184 20.55 24.92 -1.12
CA CYS A 184 20.05 23.96 -0.16
C CYS A 184 20.79 24.23 1.16
N ARG A 185 20.16 24.94 2.13
CA ARG A 185 20.60 25.01 3.55
C ARG A 185 20.54 23.64 4.26
N SER A 186 20.63 22.61 3.46
CA SER A 186 20.35 21.22 3.64
C SER A 186 21.17 20.47 2.61
N ASP A 187 22.43 20.16 2.91
CA ASP A 187 23.35 19.51 1.97
C ASP A 187 22.79 18.16 1.47
N TYR A 188 21.92 18.23 0.47
CA TYR A 188 21.49 17.14 -0.37
C TYR A 188 22.14 17.45 -1.71
N ARG A 189 23.30 16.85 -1.96
CA ARG A 189 23.94 16.96 -3.26
C ARG A 189 23.09 16.19 -4.27
N LEU A 190 22.67 16.91 -5.31
CA LEU A 190 21.95 16.37 -6.46
C LEU A 190 22.91 15.49 -7.26
N TYR A 191 22.57 14.21 -7.41
CA TYR A 191 23.31 13.28 -8.26
C TYR A 191 22.40 12.83 -9.39
N ARG A 192 22.68 13.32 -10.60
CA ARG A 192 22.11 12.77 -11.82
C ARG A 192 23.04 11.65 -12.26
N ASP A 193 22.66 10.42 -11.97
CA ASP A 193 23.35 9.26 -12.49
C ASP A 193 22.94 9.06 -13.96
N ARG A 194 23.85 9.33 -14.90
CA ARG A 194 23.65 8.95 -16.31
C ARG A 194 24.25 7.58 -16.63
N ASP A 195 25.15 7.04 -15.79
CA ASP A 195 26.05 5.97 -16.22
C ASP A 195 26.28 4.84 -15.20
N ARG A 196 25.57 4.82 -14.07
CA ARG A 196 25.42 3.64 -13.22
C ARG A 196 23.99 3.17 -13.25
N LEU A 197 23.83 2.05 -13.96
CA LEU A 197 22.67 1.20 -13.90
C LEU A 197 22.32 0.96 -12.42
N LEU A 198 21.13 1.40 -12.00
CA LEU A 198 20.42 0.71 -10.94
C LEU A 198 20.58 -0.80 -11.22
N PRO A 199 20.93 -1.63 -10.23
CA PRO A 199 21.05 -3.06 -10.47
C PRO A 199 19.79 -3.54 -11.23
N PRO A 200 19.94 -4.41 -12.24
CA PRO A 200 18.94 -4.68 -13.28
C PRO A 200 17.58 -5.20 -12.77
N GLU A 201 17.46 -5.46 -11.48
CA GLU A 201 16.20 -5.67 -10.78
C GLU A 201 15.46 -4.33 -10.63
N LEU A 202 14.79 -3.90 -11.71
CA LEU A 202 13.97 -2.69 -11.84
C LEU A 202 13.21 -2.29 -10.57
N VAL A 203 13.81 -1.41 -9.78
CA VAL A 203 13.15 -0.62 -8.74
C VAL A 203 13.28 0.84 -9.14
N THR A 204 12.20 1.44 -9.65
CA THR A 204 12.19 2.90 -9.81
C THR A 204 11.89 3.50 -8.45
N VAL A 205 12.91 4.00 -7.77
CA VAL A 205 12.72 4.82 -6.57
C VAL A 205 12.62 6.28 -6.97
N LEU A 206 11.45 6.89 -6.72
CA LEU A 206 11.24 8.31 -6.94
C LEU A 206 11.40 9.05 -5.62
N LEU A 207 12.30 10.02 -5.61
CA LEU A 207 12.53 10.88 -4.46
C LEU A 207 11.99 12.28 -4.79
N GLY A 208 11.09 12.81 -3.95
CA GLY A 208 10.52 14.13 -4.19
C GLY A 208 11.51 15.23 -3.85
N LEU A 209 11.54 16.25 -4.70
CA LEU A 209 12.36 17.45 -4.54
C LEU A 209 11.45 18.66 -4.30
N ASP A 210 11.89 19.60 -3.47
CA ASP A 210 11.23 20.91 -3.34
C ASP A 210 11.55 21.82 -4.55
N ARG A 211 10.99 23.04 -4.54
CA ARG A 211 11.23 24.04 -5.61
C ARG A 211 12.71 24.46 -5.73
N SER A 212 13.51 24.19 -4.71
CA SER A 212 14.96 24.45 -4.70
C SER A 212 15.77 23.24 -5.19
N GLY A 213 15.10 22.14 -5.57
CA GLY A 213 15.75 20.90 -5.96
C GLY A 213 16.26 20.07 -4.77
N CYS A 214 15.86 20.35 -3.54
CA CYS A 214 16.33 19.65 -2.35
C CYS A 214 15.34 18.51 -1.97
N TYR A 215 15.84 17.36 -1.47
CA TYR A 215 14.96 16.26 -1.06
C TYR A 215 13.94 16.67 0.01
N THR A 216 12.67 16.36 -0.23
CA THR A 216 11.61 16.55 0.75
C THR A 216 11.61 15.38 1.73
N ARG A 217 11.29 15.66 3.01
CA ARG A 217 11.30 14.64 4.08
C ARG A 217 10.26 13.52 3.90
N ASN A 218 9.38 13.61 2.90
CA ASN A 218 8.15 12.82 2.86
C ASN A 218 7.88 12.11 1.53
N THR A 219 8.75 12.23 0.54
CA THR A 219 8.44 11.70 -0.80
C THR A 219 9.48 10.67 -1.21
N ILE A 220 9.17 9.40 -0.93
CA ILE A 220 9.84 8.25 -1.54
C ILE A 220 8.74 7.32 -2.04
N ALA A 221 8.81 6.90 -3.29
CA ALA A 221 7.94 5.88 -3.87
C ALA A 221 8.78 4.76 -4.47
N ILE A 222 8.19 3.59 -4.60
CA ILE A 222 8.77 2.40 -5.23
C ILE A 222 7.74 1.78 -6.17
N SER A 223 8.18 1.36 -7.35
CA SER A 223 7.37 0.58 -8.31
C SER A 223 7.28 -0.89 -7.93
#